data_AF-A0A2J8XTP9-F1
#
_entry.id   AF-A0A2J8XTP9-F1
#
_cell.length_a   1.000
_cell.length_b   1.000
_cell.length_c   1.000
_cell.angle_alpha   90.00
_cell.angle_beta   90.00
_cell.angle_gamma   90.00
#
_symmetry.space_group_name_H-M   'P 1'
#
loop_
_entity.id
_entity.type
_entity.pdbx_description
1 polymer ?
#
loop_
_entity_poly.entity_id
_entity_poly.type
_entity_poly.pdbx_seq_one_letter_code
_entity_poly.pdbx_strand_id
1 'polypeptide(L)'
;MSGPRAGFYRQELNKTVWEVPQRLQGLRPVGSGAYGSVCSAYDARLRQKVAVKKLSRPFQSLIHARRTYRELRLLKHLKHENVIGLLDVFTPATSIEDFSEVYLVTTLMGADLNNIVKCQALSDEHVQFLVYQLLRGLKYIHSAGIIHRVGPEAQQRGCERGL
;
A
#
# COMPACT_ATOMS: atom_id res chain seq x y z
N MET A 1 15.21 2.16 -25.59
CA MET A 1 14.27 1.84 -24.49
C MET A 1 12.97 1.39 -25.12
N SER A 2 12.55 0.16 -24.84
CA SER A 2 11.27 -0.39 -25.30
C SER A 2 10.13 0.53 -24.84
N GLY A 3 9.16 0.79 -25.72
CA GLY A 3 7.97 1.57 -25.37
C GLY A 3 7.15 0.90 -24.26
N PRO A 4 6.23 1.63 -23.60
CA PRO A 4 5.37 1.07 -22.57
C PRO A 4 4.52 -0.07 -23.14
N ARG A 5 4.19 -1.05 -22.29
CA ARG A 5 3.28 -2.15 -22.65
C ARG A 5 1.95 -1.59 -23.16
N ALA A 6 1.33 -2.26 -24.14
CA ALA A 6 -0.01 -1.89 -24.61
C ALA A 6 -1.00 -1.79 -23.44
N GLY A 7 -1.72 -0.66 -23.35
CA GLY A 7 -2.64 -0.35 -22.25
C GLY A 7 -2.00 0.25 -21.00
N PHE A 8 -0.68 0.47 -21.00
CA PHE A 8 0.06 1.20 -19.97
C PHE A 8 0.56 2.53 -20.52
N TYR A 9 0.80 3.49 -19.63
CA TYR A 9 1.51 4.72 -19.95
C TYR A 9 2.62 4.95 -18.92
N ARG A 10 3.62 5.73 -19.33
CA ARG A 10 4.78 6.05 -18.50
C ARG A 10 4.74 7.52 -18.09
N GLN A 11 5.04 7.79 -16.83
CA GLN A 11 5.14 9.14 -16.27
C GLN A 11 6.24 9.19 -15.23
N GLU A 12 7.09 10.21 -15.27
CA GLU A 12 8.09 10.44 -14.23
C GLU A 12 7.48 11.30 -13.11
N LEU A 13 7.56 10.83 -11.87
CA LEU A 13 7.07 11.52 -10.68
C LEU A 13 8.11 11.36 -9.56
N ASN A 14 8.56 12.48 -8.99
CA ASN A 14 9.58 12.51 -7.93
C ASN A 14 10.81 11.65 -8.27
N LYS A 15 11.38 11.83 -9.47
CA LYS A 15 12.56 11.10 -9.97
C LYS A 15 12.36 9.58 -10.07
N THR A 16 11.11 9.12 -10.02
CA THR A 16 10.74 7.71 -10.19
C THR A 16 9.90 7.59 -11.44
N VAL A 17 10.26 6.69 -12.34
CA VAL A 17 9.45 6.37 -13.51
C VAL A 17 8.30 5.46 -13.08
N TRP A 18 7.06 5.84 -13.38
CA TRP A 18 5.87 5.03 -13.15
C TRP A 18 5.36 4.51 -14.47
N GLU A 19 5.13 3.21 -14.57
CA GLU A 19 4.43 2.60 -15.70
C GLU A 19 3.15 1.95 -15.19
N VAL A 20 2.00 2.54 -15.53
CA VAL A 20 0.71 2.17 -14.93
C VAL A 20 -0.37 2.01 -16.01
N PRO A 21 -1.42 1.21 -15.76
CA PRO A 21 -2.52 1.05 -16.69
C PRO A 21 -3.23 2.39 -16.99
N GLN A 22 -3.67 2.58 -18.24
CA GLN A 22 -4.39 3.79 -18.68
C GLN A 22 -5.70 4.07 -17.90
N ARG A 23 -6.26 3.08 -17.21
CA ARG A 23 -7.43 3.26 -16.32
C ARG A 23 -7.11 4.13 -15.09
N LEU A 24 -5.85 4.18 -14.66
CA LEU A 24 -5.40 4.96 -13.51
C LEU A 24 -4.96 6.33 -14.01
N GLN A 25 -5.77 7.36 -13.74
CA GLN A 25 -5.59 8.69 -14.31
C GLN A 25 -5.16 9.71 -13.25
N GLY A 26 -4.41 10.72 -13.68
CA GLY A 26 -4.06 11.87 -12.85
C GLY A 26 -3.20 11.50 -11.63
N LEU A 27 -2.14 10.73 -11.82
CA LEU A 27 -1.22 10.37 -10.74
C LEU A 27 -0.66 11.62 -10.06
N ARG A 28 -0.79 11.69 -8.73
CA ARG A 28 -0.23 12.76 -7.89
C ARG A 28 0.50 12.14 -6.70
N PRO A 29 1.77 12.49 -6.45
CA PRO A 29 2.50 12.00 -5.28
C PRO A 29 1.77 12.34 -3.97
N VAL A 30 1.70 11.38 -3.05
CA VAL A 30 1.09 11.56 -1.71
C VAL A 30 2.09 11.24 -0.61
N GLY A 31 2.99 10.28 -0.83
CA GLY A 31 4.01 9.92 0.16
C GLY A 31 5.13 9.09 -0.42
N SER A 32 6.24 9.04 0.29
CA SER A 32 7.41 8.23 -0.06
C SER A 32 8.08 7.73 1.22
N GLY A 33 8.61 6.51 1.18
CA GLY A 33 9.36 5.95 2.29
C GLY A 33 10.23 4.77 1.87
N ALA A 34 10.87 4.12 2.85
CA ALA A 34 11.79 3.01 2.61
C ALA A 34 11.19 1.85 1.79
N TYR A 35 9.87 1.68 1.84
CA TYR A 35 9.15 0.56 1.23
C TYR A 35 8.47 0.90 -0.09
N GLY A 36 8.69 2.10 -0.62
CA GLY A 36 8.12 2.52 -1.90
C GLY A 36 7.58 3.93 -1.89
N SER A 37 7.03 4.29 -3.05
CA SER A 37 6.41 5.58 -3.32
C SER A 37 4.92 5.39 -3.53
N VAL A 38 4.10 6.34 -3.09
CA VAL A 38 2.65 6.31 -3.18
C VAL A 38 2.17 7.51 -3.96
N CYS A 39 1.35 7.26 -4.99
CA CYS A 39 0.59 8.28 -5.69
C CYS A 39 -0.91 8.06 -5.47
N SER A 40 -1.67 9.13 -5.39
CA SER A 40 -3.12 9.09 -5.61
C SER A 40 -3.39 9.04 -7.11
N ALA A 41 -4.46 8.37 -7.50
CA ALA A 41 -4.97 8.35 -8.88
C ALA A 41 -6.49 8.20 -8.86
N TYR A 42 -7.15 8.50 -9.98
CA TYR A 42 -8.55 8.13 -10.22
C TYR A 42 -8.59 6.82 -11.02
N ASP A 43 -9.24 5.78 -10.50
CA ASP A 43 -9.46 4.54 -11.25
C ASP A 43 -10.79 4.65 -12.02
N ALA A 44 -10.69 4.80 -13.34
CA ALA A 44 -11.86 4.96 -14.22
C ALA A 44 -12.78 3.72 -14.25
N ARG A 45 -12.25 2.52 -13.94
CA ARG A 45 -13.03 1.28 -13.87
C ARG A 45 -13.82 1.21 -12.57
N LEU A 46 -13.18 1.54 -11.44
CA LEU A 46 -13.83 1.55 -10.12
C LEU A 46 -14.60 2.84 -9.82
N ARG A 47 -14.42 3.88 -10.65
CA ARG A 47 -14.99 5.22 -10.51
C ARG A 47 -14.71 5.89 -9.16
N GLN A 48 -13.53 5.65 -8.59
CA GLN A 48 -13.12 6.19 -7.30
C GLN A 48 -11.65 6.59 -7.25
N LYS A 49 -11.28 7.43 -6.27
CA LYS A 49 -9.88 7.73 -5.97
C LYS A 49 -9.22 6.56 -5.26
N VAL A 50 -8.01 6.23 -5.68
CA VAL A 50 -7.20 5.13 -5.17
C VAL A 50 -5.80 5.60 -4.80
N ALA A 51 -5.15 4.86 -3.91
CA ALA A 51 -3.72 4.98 -3.65
C ALA A 51 -3.00 3.87 -4.41
N VAL A 52 -2.00 4.26 -5.21
CA VAL A 52 -1.14 3.37 -6.00
C VAL A 52 0.25 3.41 -5.37
N LYS A 53 0.67 2.30 -4.77
CA LYS A 53 1.99 2.15 -4.17
C LYS A 53 2.90 1.37 -5.11
N LYS A 54 3.99 1.99 -5.56
CA LYS A 54 5.10 1.33 -6.25
C LYS A 54 6.10 0.82 -5.23
N LEU A 55 6.34 -0.49 -5.18
CA LEU A 55 7.30 -1.07 -4.24
C LEU A 55 8.74 -0.74 -4.67
N SER A 56 9.56 -0.31 -3.71
CA SER A 56 10.97 -0.03 -3.95
C SER A 56 11.77 -1.32 -3.97
N ARG A 57 12.42 -1.62 -5.10
CA ARG A 57 13.35 -2.74 -5.29
C ARG A 57 12.87 -4.06 -4.63
N PRO A 58 11.66 -4.55 -4.97
CA PRO A 58 11.00 -5.63 -4.24
C PRO A 58 11.81 -6.95 -4.24
N PHE A 59 12.71 -7.15 -5.20
CA PHE A 59 13.50 -8.38 -5.38
C PHE A 59 15.02 -8.18 -5.18
N GLN A 60 15.47 -7.07 -4.58
CA GLN A 60 16.89 -6.78 -4.40
C GLN A 60 17.62 -7.82 -3.52
N SER A 61 16.91 -8.42 -2.56
CA SER A 61 17.42 -9.53 -1.77
C SER A 61 16.29 -10.45 -1.32
N LEU A 62 16.64 -11.62 -0.81
CA LEU A 62 15.67 -12.58 -0.27
C LEU A 62 14.80 -11.98 0.85
N ILE A 63 15.35 -11.07 1.65
CA ILE A 63 14.62 -10.37 2.71
C ILE A 63 13.55 -9.43 2.11
N HIS A 64 13.92 -8.64 1.10
CA HIS A 64 12.99 -7.75 0.40
C HIS A 64 11.89 -8.53 -0.33
N ALA A 65 12.25 -9.64 -0.98
CA ALA A 65 11.29 -10.49 -1.68
C ALA A 65 10.28 -11.13 -0.72
N ARG A 66 10.76 -11.70 0.41
CA ARG A 66 9.90 -12.26 1.46
C ARG A 66 8.98 -11.19 2.06
N ARG A 67 9.48 -9.97 2.25
CA ARG A 67 8.69 -8.85 2.76
C ARG A 67 7.59 -8.45 1.77
N THR A 68 7.93 -8.28 0.50
CA THR A 68 6.99 -7.98 -0.59
C THR A 68 5.87 -9.02 -0.66
N TYR A 69 6.25 -10.31 -0.63
CA TYR A 69 5.29 -11.40 -0.64
C TYR A 69 4.36 -11.40 0.57
N ARG A 70 4.91 -11.20 1.78
CA ARG A 70 4.11 -11.10 3.01
C ARG A 70 3.14 -9.94 2.96
N GLU A 71 3.58 -8.76 2.52
CA GLU A 71 2.72 -7.58 2.37
C GLU A 71 1.55 -7.85 1.41
N LEU A 72 1.85 -8.38 0.21
CA LEU A 72 0.83 -8.73 -0.77
C LEU A 72 -0.16 -9.78 -0.23
N ARG A 73 0.35 -10.82 0.44
CA ARG A 73 -0.48 -11.86 1.05
C ARG A 73 -1.39 -11.29 2.12
N LEU A 74 -0.88 -10.47 3.02
CA LEU A 74 -1.70 -9.86 4.10
C LEU A 74 -2.79 -8.97 3.52
N LEU A 75 -2.46 -8.06 2.60
CA LEU A 75 -3.43 -7.16 1.98
C LEU A 75 -4.52 -7.89 1.18
N LYS A 76 -4.22 -9.07 0.63
CA LYS A 76 -5.18 -9.92 -0.08
C LYS A 76 -6.14 -10.66 0.86
N HIS A 77 -5.69 -11.05 2.06
CA HIS A 77 -6.50 -11.85 2.99
C HIS A 77 -7.35 -10.98 3.93
N LEU A 78 -6.88 -9.79 4.27
CA LEU A 78 -7.59 -8.91 5.21
C LEU A 78 -8.75 -8.18 4.51
N LYS A 79 -9.98 -8.50 4.91
CA LYS A 79 -11.22 -7.91 4.40
C LYS A 79 -12.06 -7.40 5.56
N HIS A 80 -11.82 -6.15 5.95
CA HIS A 80 -12.55 -5.50 7.04
C HIS A 80 -12.54 -3.99 6.82
N GLU A 81 -13.65 -3.31 7.13
CA GLU A 81 -13.81 -1.87 6.87
C GLU A 81 -12.75 -1.00 7.57
N ASN A 82 -12.33 -1.39 8.78
CA ASN A 82 -11.29 -0.69 9.55
C ASN A 82 -9.86 -1.23 9.29
N VAL A 83 -9.66 -2.00 8.21
CA VAL A 83 -8.35 -2.54 7.80
C VAL A 83 -8.17 -2.31 6.31
N ILE A 84 -7.04 -1.72 5.91
CA ILE A 84 -6.79 -1.44 4.49
C ILE A 84 -6.74 -2.74 3.68
N GLY A 85 -7.54 -2.79 2.60
CA GLY A 85 -7.63 -3.92 1.68
C GLY A 85 -6.99 -3.62 0.33
N LEU A 86 -6.62 -4.68 -0.38
CA LEU A 86 -6.15 -4.61 -1.76
C LEU A 86 -7.33 -4.51 -2.75
N LEU A 87 -7.34 -3.47 -3.58
CA LEU A 87 -8.28 -3.34 -4.70
C LEU A 87 -7.74 -4.01 -5.97
N ASP A 88 -6.44 -3.87 -6.22
CA ASP A 88 -5.78 -4.44 -7.40
C ASP A 88 -4.25 -4.57 -7.18
N VAL A 89 -3.61 -5.40 -7.99
CA VAL A 89 -2.15 -5.55 -8.05
C VAL A 89 -1.72 -5.75 -9.49
N PHE A 90 -0.66 -5.05 -9.92
CA PHE A 90 -0.17 -5.18 -11.29
C PHE A 90 1.35 -5.01 -11.40
N THR A 91 1.86 -5.42 -12.56
CA THR A 91 3.24 -5.21 -13.01
C THR A 91 3.21 -4.85 -14.49
N PRO A 92 4.09 -3.95 -14.96
CA PRO A 92 4.24 -3.69 -16.40
C PRO A 92 4.89 -4.87 -17.13
N ALA A 93 5.59 -5.77 -16.41
CA ALA A 93 6.27 -6.92 -17.00
C ALA A 93 5.32 -7.81 -17.81
N THR A 94 5.81 -8.29 -18.97
CA THR A 94 5.08 -9.20 -19.86
C THR A 94 5.49 -10.65 -19.70
N SER A 95 6.66 -10.90 -19.11
CA SER A 95 7.18 -12.23 -18.79
C SER A 95 7.80 -12.25 -17.39
N ILE A 96 8.18 -13.44 -16.91
CA ILE A 96 8.79 -13.59 -15.58
C ILE A 96 10.22 -13.07 -15.55
N GLU A 97 10.93 -13.13 -16.68
CA GLU A 97 12.31 -12.65 -16.82
C GLU A 97 12.42 -11.14 -16.62
N ASP A 98 11.38 -10.39 -17.03
CA ASP A 98 11.31 -8.93 -16.89
C ASP A 98 10.64 -8.46 -15.58
N PHE A 99 10.22 -9.40 -14.72
CA PHE A 99 9.45 -9.11 -13.52
C PHE A 99 10.32 -8.44 -12.43
N SER A 100 10.31 -7.11 -12.43
CA SER A 100 11.14 -6.30 -11.52
C SER A 100 10.33 -5.32 -10.67
N GLU A 101 9.11 -4.99 -11.09
CA GLU A 101 8.28 -3.95 -10.48
C GLU A 101 6.92 -4.48 -10.06
N VAL A 102 6.46 -4.06 -8.89
CA VAL A 102 5.15 -4.43 -8.33
C VAL A 102 4.44 -3.18 -7.85
N TYR A 103 3.18 -3.06 -8.24
CA TYR A 103 2.29 -1.97 -7.86
C TYR A 103 1.08 -2.51 -7.11
N LEU A 104 0.75 -1.88 -5.98
CA LEU A 104 -0.40 -2.20 -5.16
C LEU A 104 -1.42 -1.07 -5.26
N VAL A 105 -2.70 -1.39 -5.45
CA VAL A 105 -3.79 -0.43 -5.49
C VAL A 105 -4.70 -0.65 -4.29
N THR A 106 -4.93 0.40 -3.50
CA THR A 106 -5.81 0.39 -2.32
C THR A 106 -6.74 1.60 -2.34
N THR A 107 -7.74 1.63 -1.45
CA THR A 107 -8.55 2.83 -1.24
C THR A 107 -7.67 4.00 -0.81
N LEU A 108 -7.91 5.20 -1.35
CA LEU A 108 -7.24 6.42 -0.91
C LEU A 108 -7.88 6.92 0.40
N MET A 109 -7.08 7.04 1.45
CA MET A 109 -7.52 7.66 2.71
C MET A 109 -7.20 9.15 2.70
N GLY A 110 -8.14 9.99 3.15
CA GLY A 110 -8.06 11.45 3.00
C GLY A 110 -7.01 12.13 3.89
N ALA A 111 -6.86 11.66 5.12
CA ALA A 111 -5.85 12.14 6.05
C ALA A 111 -5.42 11.01 6.98
N ASP A 112 -4.16 11.03 7.41
CA ASP A 112 -3.69 10.19 8.52
C ASP A 112 -4.01 10.85 9.86
N LEU A 113 -4.07 10.02 10.92
CA LEU A 113 -4.41 10.48 12.26
C LEU A 113 -3.40 11.50 12.81
N ASN A 114 -2.13 11.40 12.43
CA ASN A 114 -1.09 12.31 12.89
C ASN A 114 -1.32 13.74 12.38
N ASN A 115 -1.74 13.89 11.12
CA ASN A 115 -2.11 15.18 10.55
C ASN A 115 -3.42 15.70 11.15
N ILE A 116 -4.41 14.82 11.37
CA ILE A 116 -5.66 15.17 12.05
C ILE A 116 -5.39 15.77 13.43
N VAL A 117 -4.65 15.07 14.30
CA VAL A 117 -4.40 15.50 15.68
C VAL A 117 -3.59 16.80 15.75
N LYS A 118 -2.73 17.07 14.76
CA LYS A 118 -1.98 18.33 14.68
C LYS A 118 -2.81 19.52 14.22
N CYS A 119 -3.81 19.29 13.36
CA CYS A 119 -4.58 20.36 12.73
C CYS A 119 -5.88 20.68 13.47
N GLN A 120 -6.39 19.78 14.31
CA GLN A 120 -7.66 19.95 15.01
C GLN A 120 -7.63 19.34 16.41
N ALA A 121 -8.25 20.04 17.35
CA ALA A 121 -8.56 19.47 18.66
C ALA A 121 -9.65 18.41 18.51
N LEU A 122 -9.42 17.22 19.04
CA LEU A 122 -10.39 16.13 19.03
C LEU A 122 -11.27 16.20 20.29
N SER A 123 -12.58 16.19 20.12
CA SER A 123 -13.52 15.98 21.23
C SER A 123 -13.48 14.53 21.69
N ASP A 124 -13.99 14.28 22.90
CA ASP A 124 -14.09 12.92 23.47
C ASP A 124 -14.86 11.96 22.56
N GLU A 125 -15.92 12.42 21.89
CA GLU A 125 -16.68 11.63 20.91
C GLU A 125 -15.81 11.21 19.71
N HIS A 126 -15.00 12.13 19.16
CA HIS A 126 -14.08 11.80 18.08
C HIS A 126 -13.03 10.77 18.53
N VAL A 127 -12.47 10.94 19.73
CA VAL A 127 -11.50 9.99 20.30
C VAL A 127 -12.14 8.62 20.48
N GLN A 128 -13.34 8.55 21.05
CA GLN A 128 -14.07 7.31 21.26
C GLN A 128 -14.32 6.59 19.92
N PHE A 129 -14.74 7.32 18.88
CA PHE A 129 -14.98 6.74 17.56
C PHE A 129 -13.70 6.21 16.90
N LEU A 130 -12.59 6.95 17.00
CA LEU A 130 -11.29 6.52 16.47
C LEU A 130 -10.78 5.26 17.18
N VAL A 131 -10.82 5.25 18.52
CA VAL A 131 -10.40 4.10 19.33
C VAL A 131 -11.28 2.88 19.03
N TYR A 132 -12.60 3.07 18.91
CA TYR A 132 -13.51 1.99 18.53
C TYR A 132 -13.13 1.35 17.20
N GLN A 133 -12.90 2.16 16.15
CA GLN A 133 -12.51 1.65 14.83
C GLN A 133 -11.16 0.92 14.87
N LEU A 134 -10.17 1.46 15.61
CA LEU A 134 -8.87 0.82 15.79
C LEU A 134 -9.01 -0.55 16.46
N LEU A 135 -9.75 -0.62 17.57
CA LEU A 135 -9.98 -1.88 18.29
C LEU A 135 -10.78 -2.89 17.46
N ARG A 136 -11.76 -2.44 16.68
CA ARG A 136 -12.54 -3.29 15.78
C ARG A 136 -11.65 -3.90 14.69
N GLY A 137 -10.80 -3.08 14.06
CA GLY A 137 -9.82 -3.55 13.08
C GLY A 137 -8.79 -4.50 13.70
N LEU A 138 -8.28 -4.18 14.89
CA LEU A 138 -7.30 -4.99 15.59
C LEU A 138 -7.86 -6.36 16.00
N LYS A 139 -9.11 -6.39 16.50
CA LYS A 139 -9.83 -7.64 16.79
C LYS A 139 -9.87 -8.55 15.57
N TYR A 140 -10.18 -8.01 14.40
CA TYR A 140 -10.21 -8.77 13.14
C TYR A 140 -8.82 -9.28 12.73
N ILE A 141 -7.79 -8.44 12.83
CA ILE A 141 -6.40 -8.84 12.53
C ILE A 141 -5.96 -9.98 13.47
N HIS A 142 -6.25 -9.85 14.77
CA HIS A 142 -5.92 -10.86 15.76
C HIS A 142 -6.70 -12.17 15.59
N SER A 143 -7.97 -12.10 15.18
CA SER A 143 -8.75 -13.31 14.87
C SER A 143 -8.21 -14.09 13.66
N ALA A 144 -7.44 -13.43 12.79
CA ALA A 144 -6.72 -14.05 11.68
C ALA A 144 -5.30 -14.54 12.08
N GLY A 145 -4.94 -14.50 13.37
CA GLY A 145 -3.64 -14.94 13.88
C GLY A 145 -2.47 -14.01 13.54
N ILE A 146 -2.75 -12.78 13.08
CA ILE A 146 -1.73 -11.81 12.68
C ILE A 146 -1.44 -10.85 13.85
N ILE A 147 -0.17 -10.57 14.11
CA ILE A 147 0.26 -9.58 15.10
C ILE A 147 0.75 -8.33 14.36
N HIS A 148 0.08 -7.20 14.56
CA HIS A 148 0.37 -5.95 13.82
C HIS A 148 1.73 -5.31 14.18
N ARG A 149 2.29 -5.62 15.37
CA ARG A 149 3.53 -5.04 15.96
C ARG A 149 3.70 -3.54 15.68
N VAL A 150 3.07 -2.71 16.52
CA VAL A 150 3.27 -1.26 16.52
C VAL A 150 4.43 -0.93 17.48
N GLY A 151 5.57 -0.46 16.97
CA GLY A 151 6.70 -0.01 17.80
C GLY A 151 7.83 0.64 16.98
N PRO A 152 8.67 1.50 17.59
CA PRO A 152 9.78 2.19 16.91
C PRO A 152 10.89 1.25 16.41
N GLU A 153 10.88 -0.03 16.82
CA GLU A 153 11.90 -1.04 16.50
C GLU A 153 11.47 -2.04 15.42
N ALA A 154 10.75 -1.62 14.39
CA ALA A 154 10.39 -2.50 13.27
C ALA A 154 11.59 -2.94 12.38
N GLN A 155 12.84 -2.62 12.76
CA GLN A 155 14.02 -2.76 11.89
C GLN A 155 14.88 -4.01 12.11
N GLN A 156 14.81 -4.76 13.24
CA GLN A 156 15.92 -5.70 13.54
C GLN A 156 15.61 -7.17 13.86
N ARG A 157 14.37 -7.68 13.84
CA ARG A 157 14.16 -9.12 14.15
C ARG A 157 13.36 -9.84 13.08
N GLY A 158 14.09 -10.54 12.22
CA GLY A 158 13.57 -11.59 11.35
C GLY A 158 12.71 -12.55 12.15
N CYS A 159 11.43 -12.61 11.81
CA CYS A 159 10.53 -13.61 12.33
C CYS A 159 10.81 -14.92 11.58
N GLU A 160 11.82 -15.64 12.05
CA GLU A 160 11.82 -17.10 12.08
C GLU A 160 10.72 -17.52 13.06
N ARG A 161 9.62 -18.01 12.49
CA ARG A 161 8.74 -19.02 13.10
C ARG A 161 7.82 -19.47 11.98
N GLY A 162 7.90 -20.77 11.72
CA GLY A 162 7.35 -21.43 10.54
C GLY A 162 5.84 -21.33 10.46
N LEU A 163 5.37 -21.24 9.22
CA LEU A 163 4.59 -22.25 8.51
C LEU A 163 5.05 -22.23 7.04
#